data_AF-A0A9E4C0E1-F1
#
_entry.id   AF-A0A9E4C0E1-F1
#
_cell.length_a   1.000
_cell.length_b   1.000
_cell.length_c   1.000
_cell.angle_alpha   90.00
_cell.angle_beta   90.00
_cell.angle_gamma   90.00
#
_symmetry.space_group_name_H-M   'P 1'
#
loop_
_entity.id
_entity.type
_entity.pdbx_description
1 polymer ?
#
loop_
_entity_poly.entity_id
_entity_poly.type
_entity_poly.pdbx_seq_one_letter_code
_entity_poly.pdbx_strand_id
1 'polypeptide(L)'
;LKVKNYQYPKLLIDPAKSTIISDSGRYYPALSQTDMEEYYRKYITGYVGQLYTTFQGRKDLLSRTLYPGGVVFSGQEVEGFIAFTDLHPEVRKVRLRLGDIALRFNFRDEPIETIDIEYAFDREIGYYYPRELRSMRAGEISWSILSEVNMHYRRLGRTELKVSEVGYGTNMLGRPELTESEHIAMVHRAMELGINCVDTADVYQGGQSEVMLGKALKGRRDRMILATKVGSIIPREGRDISPGHIKEAVEASLRRLQTDYIDVYQLHSPQLHHLQENSWLETMQSLKEQGKIRYWGASVNHIDAGVWLLEQDLIDSLQPTFHMLYHDMADTMFGLATERDVGVVVKQGLARGLLSGKYAADHAFTGSGWHEQGAVVAHQIILQKVEKLRFLERAGRSLAQAALQYLLSYPVVSTIIAGAKRVEQLEMNAGASNGMGLTGEELERVKTILGRDGVQTW
;
A
#
# COMPACT_ATOMS: atom_id res chain seq x y z
N LEU A 1 1.91 -12.95 -67.09
CA LEU A 1 2.57 -12.57 -65.82
C LEU A 1 1.54 -12.54 -64.72
N LYS A 2 1.53 -13.52 -63.83
CA LYS A 2 0.72 -13.50 -62.60
C LYS A 2 1.44 -12.63 -61.59
N VAL A 3 1.00 -11.39 -61.39
CA VAL A 3 1.42 -10.59 -60.24
C VAL A 3 0.62 -11.13 -59.05
N LYS A 4 1.31 -11.89 -58.19
CA LYS A 4 0.74 -12.48 -56.97
C LYS A 4 0.19 -11.35 -56.09
N ASN A 5 -1.10 -11.45 -55.79
CA ASN A 5 -1.82 -10.83 -54.68
C ASN A 5 -0.94 -10.11 -53.64
N TYR A 6 -1.09 -8.79 -53.53
CA TYR A 6 -0.82 -8.08 -52.28
C TYR A 6 -1.79 -8.66 -51.24
N GLN A 7 -1.31 -9.50 -50.32
CA GLN A 7 -2.18 -10.13 -49.35
C GLN A 7 -2.51 -9.23 -48.15
N TYR A 8 -1.72 -8.17 -47.87
CA TYR A 8 -2.01 -7.16 -46.85
C TYR A 8 -1.30 -5.82 -47.20
N PRO A 9 -1.79 -4.64 -46.76
CA PRO A 9 -1.01 -3.41 -46.83
C PRO A 9 0.30 -3.63 -46.05
N LYS A 10 1.44 -3.35 -46.68
CA LYS A 10 2.75 -3.34 -46.00
C LYS A 10 2.95 -1.92 -45.48
N LEU A 11 2.89 -1.72 -44.18
CA LEU A 11 3.34 -0.48 -43.54
C LEU A 11 4.75 -0.67 -43.02
N LEU A 12 5.67 0.20 -43.43
CA LEU A 12 7.06 0.21 -42.99
C LEU A 12 7.37 1.46 -42.18
N ILE A 13 7.80 1.24 -40.94
CA ILE A 13 8.32 2.25 -40.03
C ILE A 13 9.82 2.02 -39.88
N ASP A 14 10.60 3.10 -40.00
CA ASP A 14 11.99 3.13 -39.56
C ASP A 14 12.05 3.74 -38.15
N PRO A 15 12.34 2.95 -37.10
CA PRO A 15 12.43 3.46 -35.73
C PRO A 15 13.47 4.57 -35.58
N ALA A 16 14.52 4.61 -36.41
CA ALA A 16 15.53 5.67 -36.39
C ALA A 16 14.94 7.05 -36.70
N LYS A 17 13.80 7.09 -37.39
CA LYS A 17 13.08 8.30 -37.77
C LYS A 17 11.93 8.62 -36.81
N SER A 18 11.84 7.90 -35.70
CA SER A 18 10.87 8.15 -34.64
C SER A 18 11.49 9.03 -33.55
N THR A 19 10.76 10.04 -33.09
CA THR A 19 11.25 10.97 -32.08
C THR A 19 10.12 11.46 -31.20
N ILE A 20 10.37 11.57 -29.89
CA ILE A 20 9.50 12.29 -28.98
C ILE A 20 10.02 13.72 -28.81
N ILE A 21 9.13 14.69 -28.90
CA ILE A 21 9.42 16.12 -28.76
C ILE A 21 8.60 16.65 -27.58
N SER A 22 9.25 17.21 -26.56
CA SER A 22 8.54 17.85 -25.44
C SER A 22 7.98 19.22 -25.83
N ASP A 23 7.01 19.70 -25.05
CA ASP A 23 6.57 21.10 -25.06
C ASP A 23 7.70 22.12 -24.84
N SER A 24 8.69 21.75 -24.03
CA SER A 24 9.91 22.52 -23.79
C SER A 24 10.94 22.45 -24.94
N GLY A 25 10.63 21.75 -26.03
CA GLY A 25 11.50 21.65 -27.22
C GLY A 25 12.67 20.67 -27.07
N ARG A 26 12.64 19.77 -26.09
CA ARG A 26 13.64 18.69 -25.96
C ARG A 26 13.30 17.55 -26.89
N TYR A 27 14.33 16.97 -27.50
CA TYR A 27 14.22 15.86 -28.43
C TYR A 27 14.70 14.57 -27.77
N TYR A 28 13.91 13.53 -27.90
CA TYR A 28 14.16 12.20 -27.36
C TYR A 28 14.12 11.20 -28.52
N PRO A 29 15.28 10.88 -29.12
CA PRO A 29 15.34 9.93 -30.24
C PRO A 29 15.01 8.52 -29.77
N ALA A 30 14.54 7.68 -30.69
CA ALA A 30 14.40 6.26 -30.44
C ALA A 30 15.76 5.62 -30.15
N LEU A 31 15.78 4.63 -29.26
CA LEU A 31 16.99 3.93 -28.85
C LEU A 31 17.42 2.91 -29.91
N SER A 32 18.72 2.81 -30.15
CA SER A 32 19.30 1.74 -30.94
C SER A 32 19.40 0.44 -30.16
N GLN A 33 19.68 -0.66 -30.87
CA GLN A 33 19.99 -1.95 -30.22
C GLN A 33 21.20 -1.81 -29.28
N THR A 34 22.22 -1.07 -29.71
CA THR A 34 23.42 -0.83 -28.90
C THR A 34 23.11 -0.01 -27.65
N ASP A 35 22.29 1.03 -27.75
CA ASP A 35 21.90 1.85 -26.59
C ASP A 35 21.14 1.02 -25.55
N MET A 36 20.25 0.14 -26.03
CA MET A 36 19.49 -0.76 -25.17
C MET A 36 20.39 -1.83 -24.54
N GLU A 37 21.29 -2.43 -25.30
CA GLU A 37 22.28 -3.39 -24.77
C GLU A 37 23.18 -2.75 -23.72
N GLU A 38 23.64 -1.51 -23.92
CA GLU A 38 24.46 -0.77 -22.96
C GLU A 38 23.67 -0.39 -21.69
N TYR A 39 22.43 0.10 -21.87
CA TYR A 39 21.51 0.38 -20.76
C TYR A 39 21.32 -0.86 -19.88
N TYR A 40 21.03 -2.02 -20.50
CA TYR A 40 20.82 -3.26 -19.76
C TYR A 40 22.11 -3.90 -19.23
N ARG A 41 23.26 -3.66 -19.85
CA ARG A 41 24.57 -4.20 -19.41
C ARG A 41 24.93 -3.78 -17.98
N LYS A 42 24.56 -2.57 -17.56
CA LYS A 42 24.78 -2.09 -16.18
C LYS A 42 24.01 -2.89 -15.12
N TYR A 43 22.94 -3.58 -15.52
CA TYR A 43 22.17 -4.48 -14.66
C TYR A 43 22.68 -5.93 -14.68
N ILE A 44 23.70 -6.23 -15.48
CA ILE A 44 24.31 -7.57 -15.63
C ILE A 44 25.55 -7.72 -14.73
N THR A 45 26.31 -6.64 -14.50
CA THR A 45 27.53 -6.68 -13.67
C THR A 45 27.19 -6.53 -12.18
N GLY A 46 26.72 -7.64 -11.61
CA GLY A 46 26.49 -7.81 -10.18
C GLY A 46 25.27 -8.69 -9.95
N TYR A 47 25.40 -9.68 -9.06
CA TYR A 47 24.34 -10.52 -8.48
C TYR A 47 24.08 -11.91 -9.08
N VAL A 48 24.22 -12.90 -8.19
CA VAL A 48 23.86 -14.31 -8.30
C VAL A 48 22.43 -14.49 -7.75
N GLY A 49 21.52 -15.16 -8.48
CA GLY A 49 20.16 -15.50 -8.00
C GLY A 49 19.00 -15.13 -8.96
N GLN A 50 17.75 -15.29 -8.49
CA GLN A 50 16.42 -15.23 -9.17
C GLN A 50 16.14 -14.05 -10.15
N LEU A 51 17.10 -13.14 -10.36
CA LEU A 51 17.05 -12.06 -11.33
C LEU A 51 17.41 -12.49 -12.76
N TYR A 52 18.00 -13.68 -12.97
CA TYR A 52 18.27 -14.19 -14.32
C TYR A 52 16.99 -14.36 -15.16
N THR A 53 15.87 -14.76 -14.54
CA THR A 53 14.56 -14.84 -15.21
C THR A 53 14.03 -13.45 -15.56
N THR A 54 14.29 -12.44 -14.73
CA THR A 54 13.91 -11.04 -15.03
C THR A 54 14.77 -10.47 -16.15
N PHE A 55 16.05 -10.83 -16.21
CA PHE A 55 16.95 -10.50 -17.31
C PHE A 55 16.51 -11.18 -18.63
N GLN A 56 16.17 -12.47 -18.60
CA GLN A 56 15.64 -13.19 -19.76
C GLN A 56 14.31 -12.61 -20.24
N GLY A 57 13.39 -12.27 -19.34
CA GLY A 57 12.14 -11.58 -19.70
C GLY A 57 12.36 -10.19 -20.30
N ARG A 58 13.38 -9.45 -19.85
CA ARG A 58 13.77 -8.17 -20.47
C ARG A 58 14.46 -8.35 -21.82
N LYS A 59 15.24 -9.42 -21.99
CA LYS A 59 15.84 -9.82 -23.27
C LYS A 59 14.78 -10.25 -24.29
N ASP A 60 13.69 -10.85 -23.84
CA ASP A 60 12.50 -11.12 -24.66
C ASP A 60 11.75 -9.83 -25.03
N LEU A 61 11.72 -8.83 -24.16
CA LEU A 61 11.21 -7.50 -24.53
C LEU A 61 12.11 -6.82 -25.58
N LEU A 62 13.43 -7.01 -25.51
CA LEU A 62 14.37 -6.58 -26.53
C LEU A 62 14.12 -7.29 -27.87
N SER A 63 13.82 -8.59 -27.90
CA SER A 63 13.48 -9.26 -29.17
C SER A 63 12.18 -8.75 -29.81
N ARG A 64 11.32 -8.07 -29.02
CA ARG A 64 10.06 -7.43 -29.45
C ARG A 64 10.18 -5.92 -29.68
N THR A 65 11.31 -5.30 -29.31
CA THR A 65 11.59 -3.88 -29.55
C THR A 65 12.09 -3.66 -30.98
N LEU A 66 11.56 -2.67 -31.66
CA LEU A 66 11.87 -2.28 -33.03
C LEU A 66 13.16 -1.44 -33.04
N TYR A 67 14.12 -1.80 -33.89
CA TYR A 67 15.44 -1.18 -33.94
C TYR A 67 15.65 -0.28 -35.16
N PRO A 68 16.49 0.76 -35.06
CA PRO A 68 17.08 1.45 -36.21
C PRO A 68 17.64 0.44 -37.23
N GLY A 69 17.13 0.45 -38.46
CA GLY A 69 17.49 -0.50 -39.53
C GLY A 69 16.67 -1.80 -39.58
N GLY A 70 15.75 -2.04 -38.64
CA GLY A 70 14.78 -3.13 -38.67
C GLY A 70 13.52 -2.72 -39.47
N VAL A 71 13.20 -3.47 -40.52
CA VAL A 71 12.06 -3.19 -41.42
C VAL A 71 10.78 -3.76 -40.81
N VAL A 72 9.82 -2.91 -40.45
CA VAL A 72 8.48 -3.32 -39.99
C VAL A 72 7.59 -3.61 -41.20
N PHE A 73 6.82 -4.70 -41.18
CA PHE A 73 5.81 -4.98 -42.20
C PHE A 73 4.49 -5.30 -41.50
N SER A 74 3.43 -4.50 -41.73
CA SER A 74 2.09 -4.91 -41.30
C SER A 74 1.62 -6.13 -42.10
N GLY A 75 1.23 -7.20 -41.39
CA GLY A 75 0.76 -8.45 -42.02
C GLY A 75 1.11 -9.74 -41.26
N GLN A 76 1.87 -9.67 -40.16
CA GLN A 76 2.03 -10.77 -39.21
C GLN A 76 1.71 -10.24 -37.80
N GLU A 77 0.76 -10.88 -37.12
CA GLU A 77 0.24 -10.46 -35.81
C GLU A 77 1.31 -10.58 -34.71
N VAL A 78 2.17 -9.57 -34.58
CA VAL A 78 3.06 -9.41 -33.42
C VAL A 78 3.07 -7.94 -33.02
N GLU A 79 2.73 -7.66 -31.77
CA GLU A 79 2.88 -6.32 -31.18
C GLU A 79 4.38 -5.95 -31.15
N GLY A 80 4.74 -4.82 -31.77
CA GLY A 80 6.09 -4.26 -31.76
C GLY A 80 6.17 -2.99 -30.92
N PHE A 81 7.31 -2.76 -30.26
CA PHE A 81 7.52 -1.60 -29.38
C PHE A 81 8.64 -0.70 -29.91
N ILE A 82 8.51 0.63 -29.84
CA ILE A 82 9.62 1.57 -30.05
C ILE A 82 10.06 2.09 -28.68
N ALA A 83 11.34 1.94 -28.35
CA ALA A 83 11.90 2.42 -27.10
C ALA A 83 12.54 3.81 -27.28
N PHE A 84 12.39 4.67 -26.30
CA PHE A 84 12.95 6.02 -26.29
C PHE A 84 13.78 6.24 -25.02
N THR A 85 14.66 7.25 -25.05
CA THR A 85 15.36 7.71 -23.85
C THR A 85 14.40 8.18 -22.76
N ASP A 86 14.86 8.12 -21.50
CA ASP A 86 14.06 8.59 -20.37
C ASP A 86 13.68 10.06 -20.53
N LEU A 87 12.37 10.30 -20.48
CA LEU A 87 11.81 11.65 -20.43
C LEU A 87 12.19 12.31 -19.11
N HIS A 88 12.67 13.55 -19.17
CA HIS A 88 13.00 14.31 -17.97
C HIS A 88 11.80 14.37 -17.00
N PRO A 89 12.02 14.35 -15.66
CA PRO A 89 10.92 14.29 -14.69
C PRO A 89 9.90 15.41 -14.77
N GLU A 90 10.26 16.55 -15.36
CA GLU A 90 9.39 17.73 -15.49
C GLU A 90 8.60 17.77 -16.81
N VAL A 91 8.94 16.92 -17.78
CA VAL A 91 8.27 16.92 -19.10
C VAL A 91 6.89 16.29 -18.97
N ARG A 92 5.85 17.13 -19.10
CA ARG A 92 4.44 16.76 -18.97
C ARG A 92 3.75 16.54 -20.30
N LYS A 93 4.08 17.32 -21.33
CA LYS A 93 3.45 17.18 -22.64
C LYS A 93 4.48 16.79 -23.67
N VAL A 94 4.14 15.80 -24.49
CA VAL A 94 5.02 15.28 -25.52
C VAL A 94 4.29 15.04 -26.82
N ARG A 95 5.02 15.11 -27.93
CA ARG A 95 4.55 14.77 -29.27
C ARG A 95 5.45 13.67 -29.83
N LEU A 96 4.87 12.52 -30.14
CA LEU A 96 5.55 11.45 -30.87
C LEU A 96 5.42 11.74 -32.36
N ARG A 97 6.54 11.89 -33.04
CA ARG A 97 6.62 11.95 -34.50
C ARG A 97 7.18 10.63 -35.02
N LEU A 98 6.45 10.03 -35.95
CA LEU A 98 6.89 8.88 -36.74
C LEU A 98 7.13 9.35 -38.17
N GLY A 99 8.39 9.43 -38.59
CA GLY A 99 8.78 9.94 -39.91
C GLY A 99 8.92 8.86 -40.98
N ASP A 100 8.67 9.24 -42.23
CA ASP A 100 8.88 8.42 -43.44
C ASP A 100 8.23 7.03 -43.39
N ILE A 101 7.01 6.95 -42.87
CA ILE A 101 6.24 5.70 -42.86
C ILE A 101 5.88 5.35 -44.30
N ALA A 102 6.46 4.28 -44.85
CA ALA A 102 6.15 3.85 -46.21
C ALA A 102 4.84 3.05 -46.24
N LEU A 103 3.91 3.50 -47.08
CA LEU A 103 2.59 2.89 -47.26
C LEU A 103 2.51 2.06 -48.55
N ARG A 104 3.37 2.34 -49.52
CA ARG A 104 3.42 1.65 -50.83
C ARG A 104 4.83 1.43 -51.30
N PHE A 105 5.00 0.35 -52.05
CA PHE A 105 6.27 -0.11 -52.59
C PHE A 105 6.16 -0.39 -54.09
N ASN A 106 7.26 -0.19 -54.82
CA ASN A 106 7.37 -0.61 -56.21
C ASN A 106 7.65 -2.12 -56.33
N PHE A 107 7.83 -2.60 -57.57
CA PHE A 107 8.12 -4.01 -57.86
C PHE A 107 9.49 -4.52 -57.36
N ARG A 108 10.35 -3.62 -56.87
CA ARG A 108 11.64 -3.92 -56.24
C ARG A 108 11.58 -3.80 -54.71
N ASP A 109 10.38 -3.69 -54.14
CA ASP A 109 10.13 -3.43 -52.71
C ASP A 109 10.74 -2.10 -52.21
N GLU A 110 10.94 -1.11 -53.08
CA GLU A 110 11.38 0.24 -52.68
C GLU A 110 10.16 1.12 -52.36
N PRO A 111 10.18 1.93 -51.28
CA PRO A 111 9.11 2.88 -50.95
C PRO A 111 8.82 3.85 -52.09
N ILE A 112 7.54 4.03 -52.42
CA ILE A 112 7.08 5.04 -53.41
C ILE A 112 6.09 6.06 -52.83
N GLU A 113 5.55 5.79 -51.64
CA GLU A 113 4.66 6.69 -50.92
C GLU A 113 4.99 6.60 -49.43
N THR A 114 5.39 7.73 -48.84
CA THR A 114 5.69 7.87 -47.41
C THR A 114 4.86 8.98 -46.77
N ILE A 115 4.57 8.84 -45.47
CA ILE A 115 3.89 9.86 -44.67
C ILE A 115 4.60 10.08 -43.34
N ASP A 116 4.38 11.25 -42.76
CA ASP A 116 4.72 11.54 -41.36
C ASP A 116 3.45 11.53 -40.52
N ILE A 117 3.50 10.91 -39.35
CA ILE A 117 2.39 10.91 -38.39
C ILE A 117 2.87 11.52 -37.06
N GLU A 118 2.05 12.39 -36.47
CA GLU A 118 2.31 13.00 -35.16
C GLU A 118 1.15 12.74 -34.20
N TYR A 119 1.48 12.33 -32.97
CA TYR A 119 0.52 12.11 -31.88
C TYR A 119 0.93 12.91 -30.65
N ALA A 120 -0.02 13.63 -30.05
CA ALA A 120 0.21 14.37 -28.80
C ALA A 120 -0.23 13.52 -27.59
N PHE A 121 0.56 13.57 -26.51
CA PHE A 121 0.29 12.90 -25.26
C PHE A 121 0.51 13.86 -24.09
N ASP A 122 -0.37 13.76 -23.10
CA ASP A 122 -0.17 14.32 -21.76
C ASP A 122 0.31 13.19 -20.84
N ARG A 123 1.54 13.32 -20.34
CA ARG A 123 2.16 12.36 -19.41
C ARG A 123 1.66 12.62 -18.00
N GLU A 124 1.10 11.59 -17.39
CA GLU A 124 0.82 11.54 -15.97
C GLU A 124 2.13 11.32 -15.19
N ILE A 125 2.55 12.32 -14.42
CA ILE A 125 3.77 12.28 -13.61
C ILE A 125 3.38 12.07 -12.14
N GLY A 126 3.95 11.05 -11.50
CA GLY A 126 3.64 10.69 -10.11
C GLY A 126 2.74 9.47 -9.94
N TYR A 127 2.33 8.81 -11.03
CA TYR A 127 1.60 7.54 -10.99
C TYR A 127 2.52 6.38 -11.37
N TYR A 128 2.60 5.36 -10.51
CA TYR A 128 3.31 4.11 -10.80
C TYR A 128 2.29 3.05 -11.22
N TYR A 129 2.37 2.55 -12.45
CA TYR A 129 1.48 1.47 -12.90
C TYR A 129 1.89 0.13 -12.24
N PRO A 130 0.96 -0.56 -11.54
CA PRO A 130 1.17 -1.92 -11.03
C PRO A 130 1.74 -2.88 -12.08
N ARG A 131 2.53 -3.84 -11.61
CA ARG A 131 3.28 -4.78 -12.46
C ARG A 131 2.35 -5.67 -13.30
N GLU A 132 1.13 -5.93 -12.83
CA GLU A 132 0.12 -6.73 -13.52
C GLU A 132 -0.46 -6.04 -14.77
N LEU A 133 -0.48 -4.70 -14.80
CA LEU A 133 -0.97 -3.91 -15.95
C LEU A 133 0.02 -3.91 -17.13
N ARG A 134 1.30 -4.21 -16.88
CA ARG A 134 2.35 -4.27 -17.92
C ARG A 134 2.28 -5.53 -18.79
N SER A 135 1.52 -6.54 -18.38
CA SER A 135 1.35 -7.82 -19.11
C SER A 135 0.02 -7.95 -19.86
N MET A 136 -0.86 -6.96 -19.77
CA MET A 136 -2.18 -6.97 -20.41
C MET A 136 -2.13 -6.26 -21.76
N ARG A 137 -2.87 -6.77 -22.75
CA ARG A 137 -2.94 -6.13 -24.08
C ARG A 137 -3.73 -4.83 -23.99
N ALA A 138 -3.45 -3.87 -24.88
CA ALA A 138 -4.04 -2.52 -24.89
C ALA A 138 -5.58 -2.46 -25.06
N GLY A 139 -6.29 -3.59 -25.16
CA GLY A 139 -7.75 -3.69 -25.15
C GLY A 139 -8.35 -4.43 -23.95
N GLU A 140 -7.53 -5.01 -23.07
CA GLU A 140 -7.98 -5.68 -21.83
C GLU A 140 -7.96 -4.75 -20.61
N ILE A 141 -7.44 -3.53 -20.80
CA ILE A 141 -7.53 -2.46 -19.82
C ILE A 141 -8.98 -1.99 -19.80
N SER A 142 -9.80 -2.61 -18.96
CA SER A 142 -11.00 -1.96 -18.48
C SER A 142 -10.57 -0.75 -17.67
N TRP A 143 -10.98 0.45 -18.10
CA TRP A 143 -10.84 1.71 -17.35
C TRP A 143 -11.38 1.62 -15.91
N SER A 144 -12.09 0.55 -15.54
CA SER A 144 -12.56 0.27 -14.17
C SER A 144 -11.47 -0.17 -13.18
N ILE A 145 -10.25 -0.54 -13.60
CA ILE A 145 -9.15 -0.92 -12.69
C ILE A 145 -8.40 0.31 -12.18
N LEU A 146 -8.52 1.45 -12.87
CA LEU A 146 -8.15 2.78 -12.36
C LEU A 146 -9.28 3.36 -11.50
N SER A 147 -9.85 2.57 -10.59
CA SER A 147 -10.62 3.20 -9.51
C SER A 147 -9.63 4.10 -8.76
N GLU A 148 -9.73 5.42 -8.96
CA GLU A 148 -9.19 6.39 -8.03
C GLU A 148 -9.49 5.85 -6.62
N VAL A 149 -8.45 5.62 -5.81
CA VAL A 149 -8.67 5.25 -4.41
C VAL A 149 -9.43 6.43 -3.81
N ASN A 150 -10.74 6.24 -3.62
CA ASN A 150 -11.59 7.25 -3.03
C ASN A 150 -11.45 7.13 -1.51
N MET A 151 -10.40 7.75 -0.98
CA MET A 151 -10.13 7.71 0.45
C MET A 151 -11.15 8.56 1.21
N HIS A 152 -11.90 7.92 2.10
CA HIS A 152 -12.79 8.59 3.03
C HIS A 152 -12.09 8.88 4.35
N TYR A 153 -12.61 9.86 5.09
CA TYR A 153 -12.04 10.32 6.35
C TYR A 153 -13.10 10.30 7.45
N ARG A 154 -12.70 9.86 8.64
CA ARG A 154 -13.54 9.80 9.84
C ARG A 154 -12.93 10.61 10.97
N ARG A 155 -13.77 11.07 11.89
CA ARG A 155 -13.30 11.74 13.12
C ARG A 155 -12.62 10.71 14.02
N LEU A 156 -11.50 11.08 14.64
CA LEU A 156 -10.88 10.28 15.68
C LEU A 156 -11.50 10.66 17.04
N GLY A 157 -12.66 10.07 17.37
CA GLY A 157 -13.38 10.32 18.62
C GLY A 157 -13.59 11.80 18.93
N ARG A 158 -13.33 12.20 20.17
CA ARG A 158 -13.44 13.58 20.69
C ARG A 158 -12.33 14.52 20.22
N THR A 159 -11.37 14.03 19.43
CA THR A 159 -10.28 14.87 18.92
C THR A 159 -10.74 15.71 17.72
N GLU A 160 -9.95 16.71 17.37
CA GLU A 160 -10.17 17.51 16.16
C GLU A 160 -9.64 16.82 14.88
N LEU A 161 -9.04 15.63 15.02
CA LEU A 161 -8.37 14.94 13.93
C LEU A 161 -9.38 14.21 13.04
N LYS A 162 -9.21 14.38 11.72
CA LYS A 162 -9.88 13.56 10.70
C LYS A 162 -8.87 12.63 10.06
N VAL A 163 -8.98 11.34 10.36
CA VAL A 163 -8.08 10.28 9.89
C VAL A 163 -8.69 9.56 8.70
N SER A 164 -7.86 9.12 7.75
CA SER A 164 -8.26 8.26 6.65
C SER A 164 -8.83 6.94 7.18
N GLU A 165 -9.86 6.37 6.53
CA GLU A 165 -10.45 5.08 6.94
C GLU A 165 -9.40 3.97 7.05
N VAL A 166 -8.41 4.03 6.16
CA VAL A 166 -7.24 3.16 6.17
C VAL A 166 -6.00 4.00 6.45
N GLY A 167 -5.33 3.72 7.56
CA GLY A 167 -4.05 4.28 7.95
C GLY A 167 -2.90 3.33 7.61
N TYR A 168 -1.67 3.87 7.54
CA TYR A 168 -0.49 3.07 7.26
C TYR A 168 0.21 2.62 8.55
N GLY A 169 0.18 1.30 8.81
CA GLY A 169 0.96 0.67 9.88
C GLY A 169 2.41 0.49 9.46
N THR A 170 3.34 1.15 10.16
CA THR A 170 4.74 1.28 9.74
C THR A 170 5.70 0.29 10.43
N ASN A 171 5.19 -0.78 11.04
CA ASN A 171 6.00 -1.80 11.72
C ASN A 171 7.03 -2.52 10.81
N MET A 172 6.86 -2.37 9.49
CA MET A 172 7.75 -2.89 8.45
C MET A 172 8.81 -1.89 7.99
N LEU A 173 8.68 -0.59 8.32
CA LEU A 173 9.70 0.41 7.96
C LEU A 173 10.98 0.22 8.76
N GLY A 174 12.13 0.51 8.14
CA GLY A 174 13.45 0.37 8.75
C GLY A 174 13.98 -1.07 8.78
N ARG A 175 13.28 -1.99 8.11
CA ARG A 175 13.74 -3.36 7.89
C ARG A 175 14.87 -3.44 6.85
N PRO A 176 15.86 -4.31 7.04
CA PRO A 176 17.02 -4.42 6.13
C PRO A 176 16.66 -4.96 4.74
N GLU A 177 15.48 -5.55 4.56
CA GLU A 177 15.02 -6.07 3.27
C GLU A 177 14.73 -4.99 2.23
N LEU A 178 14.55 -3.72 2.63
CA LEU A 178 14.34 -2.58 1.73
C LEU A 178 15.38 -1.49 2.00
N THR A 179 15.75 -0.77 0.94
CA THR A 179 16.57 0.44 1.01
C THR A 179 15.82 1.60 1.67
N GLU A 180 16.55 2.59 2.17
CA GLU A 180 15.98 3.83 2.71
C GLU A 180 15.05 4.53 1.71
N SER A 181 15.45 4.62 0.44
CA SER A 181 14.62 5.22 -0.62
C SER A 181 13.31 4.46 -0.84
N GLU A 182 13.31 3.14 -0.72
CA GLU A 182 12.09 2.34 -0.84
C GLU A 182 11.16 2.54 0.36
N HIS A 183 11.71 2.63 1.57
CA HIS A 183 10.92 2.97 2.77
C HIS A 183 10.27 4.36 2.65
N ILE A 184 11.02 5.36 2.17
CA ILE A 184 10.50 6.72 1.94
C ILE A 184 9.41 6.70 0.86
N ALA A 185 9.65 5.99 -0.25
CA ALA A 185 8.69 5.87 -1.34
C ALA A 185 7.36 5.22 -0.89
N MET A 186 7.41 4.23 0.01
CA MET A 186 6.20 3.64 0.61
C MET A 186 5.36 4.68 1.36
N VAL A 187 5.99 5.57 2.13
CA VAL A 187 5.30 6.62 2.87
C VAL A 187 4.73 7.68 1.92
N HIS A 188 5.47 8.07 0.89
CA HIS A 188 4.99 9.02 -0.12
C HIS A 188 3.81 8.45 -0.91
N ARG A 189 3.89 7.16 -1.27
CA ARG A 189 2.79 6.46 -1.93
C ARG A 189 1.55 6.41 -1.04
N ALA A 190 1.70 6.25 0.27
CA ALA A 190 0.56 6.33 1.19
C ALA A 190 -0.14 7.70 1.08
N MET A 191 0.62 8.80 1.07
CA MET A 191 0.06 10.15 0.90
C MET A 191 -0.64 10.33 -0.45
N GLU A 192 -0.08 9.79 -1.53
CA GLU A 192 -0.68 9.83 -2.87
C GLU A 192 -2.02 9.10 -2.94
N LEU A 193 -2.17 8.02 -2.16
CA LEU A 193 -3.42 7.26 -2.02
C LEU A 193 -4.44 7.94 -1.09
N GLY A 194 -4.17 9.16 -0.64
CA GLY A 194 -5.03 9.91 0.29
C GLY A 194 -4.89 9.51 1.76
N ILE A 195 -4.01 8.56 2.10
CA ILE A 195 -3.76 8.19 3.50
C ILE A 195 -3.12 9.38 4.21
N ASN A 196 -3.75 9.82 5.29
CA ASN A 196 -3.25 10.92 6.12
C ASN A 196 -2.95 10.48 7.55
N CYS A 197 -3.02 9.19 7.88
CA CYS A 197 -2.74 8.66 9.22
C CYS A 197 -1.66 7.60 9.16
N VAL A 198 -0.60 7.77 9.94
CA VAL A 198 0.51 6.81 10.08
C VAL A 198 0.65 6.38 11.53
N ASP A 199 0.89 5.09 11.75
CA ASP A 199 1.08 4.50 13.07
C ASP A 199 2.45 3.80 13.14
N THR A 200 3.27 4.21 14.09
CA THR A 200 4.61 3.67 14.37
C THR A 200 4.79 3.37 15.87
N ALA A 201 5.98 2.98 16.31
CA ALA A 201 6.33 2.87 17.73
C ALA A 201 7.85 2.96 17.90
N ASP A 202 8.29 3.45 19.05
CA ASP A 202 9.69 3.49 19.48
C ASP A 202 10.42 2.14 19.36
N VAL A 203 9.74 1.03 19.66
CA VAL A 203 10.28 -0.33 19.58
C VAL A 203 10.21 -0.98 18.19
N TYR A 204 9.65 -0.30 17.17
CA TYR A 204 9.55 -0.88 15.84
C TYR A 204 10.91 -0.82 15.14
N GLN A 205 11.45 -2.00 14.84
CA GLN A 205 12.80 -2.18 14.28
C GLN A 205 13.88 -1.45 15.13
N GLY A 206 13.74 -1.44 16.46
CA GLY A 206 14.67 -0.72 17.35
C GLY A 206 14.70 0.79 17.11
N GLY A 207 13.56 1.40 16.78
CA GLY A 207 13.42 2.83 16.48
C GLY A 207 13.64 3.19 15.01
N GLN A 208 14.09 2.26 14.17
CA GLN A 208 14.33 2.55 12.75
C GLN A 208 13.06 2.90 11.97
N SER A 209 11.89 2.41 12.40
CA SER A 209 10.61 2.80 11.78
C SER A 209 10.35 4.31 11.94
N GLU A 210 10.56 4.86 13.14
CA GLU A 210 10.46 6.30 13.40
C GLU A 210 11.51 7.11 12.63
N VAL A 211 12.74 6.60 12.51
CA VAL A 211 13.79 7.26 11.71
C VAL A 211 13.40 7.36 10.23
N MET A 212 12.93 6.26 9.62
CA MET A 212 12.50 6.26 8.22
C MET A 212 11.30 7.18 8.01
N LEU A 213 10.34 7.18 8.95
CA LEU A 213 9.18 8.05 8.89
C LEU A 213 9.58 9.52 9.01
N GLY A 214 10.46 9.88 9.95
CA GLY A 214 10.96 11.24 10.09
C GLY A 214 11.66 11.76 8.83
N LYS A 215 12.46 10.92 8.17
CA LYS A 215 13.06 11.24 6.87
C LYS A 215 12.01 11.45 5.79
N ALA A 216 11.00 10.58 5.72
CA ALA A 216 9.95 10.65 4.70
C ALA A 216 9.02 11.87 4.87
N LEU A 217 8.80 12.33 6.11
CA LEU A 217 7.93 13.46 6.44
C LEU A 217 8.64 14.82 6.42
N LYS A 218 9.96 14.87 6.15
CA LYS A 218 10.72 16.11 6.14
C LYS A 218 10.12 17.13 5.17
N GLY A 219 9.75 18.30 5.69
CA GLY A 219 9.10 19.38 4.92
C GLY A 219 7.63 19.12 4.54
N ARG A 220 7.01 18.06 5.07
CA ARG A 220 5.63 17.63 4.80
C ARG A 220 4.92 17.10 6.06
N ARG A 221 5.37 17.53 7.26
CA ARG A 221 4.89 17.03 8.55
C ARG A 221 3.39 17.23 8.75
N ASP A 222 2.87 18.33 8.23
CA ASP A 222 1.46 18.74 8.24
C ASP A 222 0.55 17.85 7.38
N ARG A 223 1.12 17.05 6.46
CA ARG A 223 0.33 16.16 5.58
C ARG A 223 -0.10 14.85 6.23
N MET A 224 0.48 14.50 7.39
CA MET A 224 0.23 13.22 8.05
C MET A 224 -0.03 13.42 9.54
N ILE A 225 -1.10 12.81 10.03
CA ILE A 225 -1.41 12.58 11.43
C ILE A 225 -0.50 11.45 11.91
N LEU A 226 0.40 11.79 12.84
CA LEU A 226 1.45 10.91 13.32
C LEU A 226 1.09 10.32 14.67
N ALA A 227 0.86 9.01 14.69
CA ALA A 227 0.71 8.25 15.92
C ALA A 227 1.97 7.43 16.21
N THR A 228 2.53 7.56 17.41
CA THR A 228 3.61 6.68 17.90
C THR A 228 3.29 6.18 19.32
N LYS A 229 4.11 5.26 19.83
CA LYS A 229 3.83 4.54 21.08
C LYS A 229 5.04 4.50 22.00
N VAL A 230 4.77 4.25 23.27
CA VAL A 230 5.76 4.18 24.36
C VAL A 230 5.46 3.06 25.35
N GLY A 231 6.50 2.60 26.03
CA GLY A 231 6.41 1.78 27.23
C GLY A 231 6.47 0.28 27.00
N SER A 232 6.68 -0.16 25.76
CA SER A 232 7.19 -1.51 25.51
C SER A 232 8.72 -1.49 25.66
N ILE A 233 9.29 -2.39 26.46
CA ILE A 233 10.76 -2.54 26.56
C ILE A 233 11.23 -3.59 25.55
N ILE A 234 12.51 -3.57 25.15
CA ILE A 234 13.15 -4.63 24.35
C ILE A 234 14.04 -5.48 25.28
N PRO A 235 13.93 -6.83 25.29
CA PRO A 235 12.96 -7.65 24.57
C PRO A 235 11.52 -7.38 25.04
N ARG A 236 10.53 -7.56 24.14
CA ARG A 236 9.10 -7.13 24.24
C ARG A 236 8.27 -7.72 25.39
N GLU A 237 8.93 -8.20 26.42
CA GLU A 237 8.36 -8.83 27.60
C GLU A 237 8.12 -7.81 28.72
N GLY A 238 8.94 -6.74 28.80
CA GLY A 238 8.78 -5.67 29.78
C GLY A 238 7.78 -4.59 29.37
N ARG A 239 7.10 -4.01 30.36
CA ARG A 239 6.36 -2.75 30.23
C ARG A 239 6.88 -1.74 31.23
N ASP A 240 7.12 -0.53 30.76
CA ASP A 240 7.52 0.60 31.61
C ASP A 240 6.75 1.83 31.16
N ILE A 241 5.74 2.19 31.92
CA ILE A 241 4.96 3.42 31.71
C ILE A 241 5.24 4.42 32.84
N SER A 242 6.42 4.32 33.47
CA SER A 242 6.82 5.27 34.50
C SER A 242 6.98 6.69 33.92
N PRO A 243 6.74 7.73 34.73
CA PRO A 243 6.93 9.12 34.32
C PRO A 243 8.30 9.41 33.69
N GLY A 244 9.36 8.84 34.26
CA GLY A 244 10.74 9.01 33.76
C GLY A 244 10.90 8.43 32.36
N HIS A 245 10.50 7.17 32.18
CA HIS A 245 10.60 6.50 30.89
C HIS A 245 9.78 7.21 29.80
N ILE A 246 8.54 7.60 30.11
CA ILE A 246 7.67 8.31 29.14
C ILE A 246 8.33 9.61 28.68
N LYS A 247 8.91 10.41 29.60
CA LYS A 247 9.59 11.67 29.27
C LYS A 247 10.85 11.46 28.44
N GLU A 248 11.63 10.43 28.72
CA GLU A 248 12.82 10.11 27.92
C GLU A 248 12.47 9.59 26.53
N ALA A 249 11.46 8.72 26.46
CA ALA A 249 11.02 8.09 25.22
C ALA A 249 10.41 9.09 24.25
N VAL A 250 9.56 10.02 24.72
CA VAL A 250 8.96 11.03 23.84
C VAL A 250 10.03 11.92 23.21
N GLU A 251 11.04 12.33 23.96
CA GLU A 251 12.18 13.10 23.46
C GLU A 251 12.98 12.32 22.40
N ALA A 252 13.18 11.03 22.63
CA ALA A 252 13.87 10.17 21.68
C ALA A 252 13.04 9.97 20.39
N SER A 253 11.72 9.79 20.52
CA SER A 253 10.80 9.70 19.39
C SER A 253 10.79 10.99 18.56
N LEU A 254 10.64 12.16 19.19
CA LEU A 254 10.68 13.46 18.51
C LEU A 254 11.96 13.66 17.71
N ARG A 255 13.12 13.30 18.28
CA ARG A 255 14.41 13.32 17.56
C ARG A 255 14.44 12.39 16.36
N ARG A 256 14.00 11.13 16.50
CA ARG A 256 13.97 10.16 15.38
C ARG A 256 13.01 10.60 14.28
N LEU A 257 11.83 11.09 14.66
CA LEU A 257 10.77 11.59 13.79
C LEU A 257 11.08 12.97 13.18
N GLN A 258 12.13 13.66 13.64
CA GLN A 258 12.54 14.98 13.17
C GLN A 258 11.39 16.00 13.21
N THR A 259 10.64 15.98 14.30
CA THR A 259 9.47 16.83 14.53
C THR A 259 9.45 17.30 15.98
N ASP A 260 8.78 18.41 16.24
CA ASP A 260 8.56 19.02 17.54
C ASP A 260 7.30 18.52 18.26
N TYR A 261 6.33 17.96 17.52
CA TYR A 261 5.10 17.39 18.09
C TYR A 261 4.67 16.04 17.48
N ILE A 262 3.99 15.24 18.29
CA ILE A 262 3.29 13.99 17.92
C ILE A 262 1.78 14.25 17.98
N ASP A 263 1.01 13.79 16.98
CA ASP A 263 -0.45 14.00 16.99
C ASP A 263 -1.12 13.10 18.03
N VAL A 264 -0.77 11.82 18.07
CA VAL A 264 -1.32 10.86 19.04
C VAL A 264 -0.21 10.02 19.67
N TYR A 265 -0.04 10.12 20.98
CA TYR A 265 0.97 9.35 21.71
C TYR A 265 0.33 8.24 22.55
N GLN A 266 0.68 6.98 22.30
CA GLN A 266 -0.06 5.85 22.84
C GLN A 266 0.75 4.99 23.82
N LEU A 267 0.16 4.57 24.93
CA LEU A 267 0.72 3.51 25.78
C LEU A 267 0.72 2.18 25.02
N HIS A 268 1.86 1.50 24.96
CA HIS A 268 2.05 0.32 24.13
C HIS A 268 1.82 -0.98 24.91
N SER A 269 0.62 -1.54 24.76
CA SER A 269 0.19 -2.80 25.38
C SER A 269 0.37 -2.85 26.89
N PRO A 270 -0.09 -1.83 27.65
CA PRO A 270 -0.05 -1.88 29.11
C PRO A 270 -0.95 -3.02 29.61
N GLN A 271 -0.58 -3.62 30.73
CA GLN A 271 -1.49 -4.49 31.49
C GLN A 271 -2.28 -3.65 32.49
N LEU A 272 -3.43 -4.15 32.93
CA LEU A 272 -4.33 -3.43 33.84
C LEU A 272 -3.63 -2.90 35.10
N HIS A 273 -2.78 -3.71 35.74
CA HIS A 273 -2.09 -3.29 36.97
C HIS A 273 -1.17 -2.08 36.75
N HIS A 274 -0.48 -1.98 35.61
CA HIS A 274 0.33 -0.80 35.28
C HIS A 274 -0.54 0.46 35.18
N LEU A 275 -1.73 0.32 34.60
CA LEU A 275 -2.64 1.45 34.38
C LEU A 275 -3.20 1.99 35.69
N GLN A 276 -3.56 1.10 36.61
CA GLN A 276 -4.18 1.43 37.90
C GLN A 276 -3.26 2.23 38.84
N GLU A 277 -1.95 2.19 38.62
CA GLU A 277 -1.00 3.03 39.35
C GLU A 277 -1.10 4.52 38.98
N ASN A 278 -1.75 4.86 37.86
CA ASN A 278 -2.08 6.21 37.36
C ASN A 278 -0.93 7.24 37.23
N SER A 279 0.30 6.88 37.59
CA SER A 279 1.48 7.77 37.54
C SER A 279 1.79 8.29 36.12
N TRP A 280 1.37 7.55 35.10
CA TRP A 280 1.53 7.92 33.69
C TRP A 280 0.66 9.11 33.26
N LEU A 281 -0.50 9.32 33.91
CA LEU A 281 -1.53 10.27 33.44
C LEU A 281 -1.06 11.72 33.53
N GLU A 282 -0.53 12.13 34.68
CA GLU A 282 0.03 13.48 34.89
C GLU A 282 1.19 13.76 33.92
N THR A 283 1.96 12.72 33.57
CA THR A 283 3.03 12.84 32.59
C THR A 283 2.48 13.10 31.19
N MET A 284 1.44 12.38 30.76
CA MET A 284 0.79 12.61 29.47
C MET A 284 0.17 14.02 29.39
N GLN A 285 -0.48 14.47 30.46
CA GLN A 285 -1.03 15.83 30.57
C GLN A 285 0.06 16.89 30.43
N SER A 286 1.15 16.75 31.18
CA SER A 286 2.28 17.69 31.11
C SER A 286 2.93 17.73 29.72
N LEU A 287 3.02 16.60 29.01
CA LEU A 287 3.54 16.56 27.64
C LEU A 287 2.61 17.26 26.65
N LYS A 288 1.29 17.20 26.86
CA LYS A 288 0.30 17.94 26.07
C LYS A 288 0.41 19.44 26.31
N GLU A 289 0.52 19.86 27.57
CA GLU A 289 0.73 21.27 27.94
C GLU A 289 2.04 21.85 27.35
N GLN A 290 3.09 21.03 27.28
CA GLN A 290 4.35 21.37 26.61
C GLN A 290 4.26 21.42 25.08
N GLY A 291 3.14 21.02 24.48
CA GLY A 291 2.95 20.96 23.03
C GLY A 291 3.67 19.81 22.32
N LYS A 292 4.30 18.88 23.06
CA LYS A 292 5.03 17.74 22.51
C LYS A 292 4.10 16.66 21.96
N ILE A 293 2.91 16.54 22.54
CA ILE A 293 1.85 15.65 22.06
C ILE A 293 0.54 16.45 21.96
N ARG A 294 -0.34 16.10 21.01
CA ARG A 294 -1.68 16.75 20.91
C ARG A 294 -2.76 15.96 21.64
N TYR A 295 -2.71 14.63 21.49
CA TYR A 295 -3.65 13.70 22.11
C TYR A 295 -2.89 12.46 22.60
N TRP A 296 -3.51 11.68 23.48
CA TRP A 296 -2.95 10.39 23.91
C TRP A 296 -3.96 9.26 23.87
N GLY A 297 -3.44 8.04 23.90
CA GLY A 297 -4.25 6.85 23.84
C GLY A 297 -3.56 5.61 24.40
N ALA A 298 -4.13 4.45 24.13
CA ALA A 298 -3.51 3.17 24.47
C ALA A 298 -3.72 2.14 23.36
N SER A 299 -2.66 1.42 23.01
CA SER A 299 -2.73 0.24 22.14
C SER A 299 -2.79 -1.01 22.99
N VAL A 300 -3.97 -1.61 23.14
CA VAL A 300 -4.20 -2.71 24.09
C VAL A 300 -4.20 -4.07 23.40
N ASN A 301 -3.79 -5.12 24.12
CA ASN A 301 -3.94 -6.51 23.69
C ASN A 301 -4.95 -7.29 24.53
N HIS A 302 -5.25 -6.78 25.73
CA HIS A 302 -6.19 -7.37 26.67
C HIS A 302 -7.39 -6.43 26.81
N ILE A 303 -8.59 -7.01 26.83
CA ILE A 303 -9.84 -6.25 26.91
C ILE A 303 -9.98 -5.48 28.22
N ASP A 304 -9.56 -6.07 29.34
CA ASP A 304 -9.70 -5.52 30.68
C ASP A 304 -9.03 -4.14 30.78
N ALA A 305 -7.83 -4.00 30.23
CA ALA A 305 -7.13 -2.73 30.12
C ALA A 305 -7.90 -1.71 29.26
N GLY A 306 -8.45 -2.14 28.12
CA GLY A 306 -9.22 -1.28 27.22
C GLY A 306 -10.54 -0.80 27.85
N VAL A 307 -11.31 -1.72 28.42
CA VAL A 307 -12.57 -1.42 29.12
C VAL A 307 -12.31 -0.49 30.30
N TRP A 308 -11.33 -0.79 31.14
CA TRP A 308 -11.00 0.06 32.27
C TRP A 308 -10.64 1.48 31.85
N LEU A 309 -9.80 1.67 30.81
CA LEU A 309 -9.45 3.01 30.31
C LEU A 309 -10.67 3.80 29.82
N LEU A 310 -11.63 3.12 29.18
CA LEU A 310 -12.86 3.73 28.69
C LEU A 310 -13.80 4.08 29.85
N GLU A 311 -13.98 3.18 30.83
CA GLU A 311 -14.81 3.42 32.01
C GLU A 311 -14.31 4.64 32.80
N GLN A 312 -12.99 4.76 32.95
CA GLN A 312 -12.34 5.88 33.66
C GLN A 312 -12.26 7.18 32.84
N ASP A 313 -12.64 7.18 31.55
CA ASP A 313 -12.56 8.34 30.65
C ASP A 313 -11.15 8.94 30.43
N LEU A 314 -10.10 8.12 30.46
CA LEU A 314 -8.72 8.62 30.58
C LEU A 314 -7.98 8.83 29.25
N ILE A 315 -8.60 8.56 28.10
CA ILE A 315 -7.90 8.51 26.80
C ILE A 315 -8.72 9.15 25.67
N ASP A 316 -8.03 9.73 24.69
CA ASP A 316 -8.65 10.29 23.47
C ASP A 316 -8.85 9.23 22.38
N SER A 317 -7.99 8.20 22.38
CA SER A 317 -8.02 7.12 21.40
C SER A 317 -7.64 5.76 21.98
N LEU A 318 -8.24 4.70 21.45
CA LEU A 318 -7.97 3.32 21.81
C LEU A 318 -7.58 2.52 20.56
N GLN A 319 -6.51 1.74 20.64
CA GLN A 319 -6.03 0.89 19.56
C GLN A 319 -6.12 -0.60 19.92
N PRO A 320 -7.31 -1.23 19.77
CA PRO A 320 -7.51 -2.64 20.08
C PRO A 320 -7.13 -3.55 18.91
N THR A 321 -6.81 -4.80 19.22
CA THR A 321 -6.80 -5.88 18.23
C THR A 321 -8.24 -6.24 17.87
N PHE A 322 -8.62 -6.05 16.60
CA PHE A 322 -9.95 -6.43 16.13
C PHE A 322 -9.88 -6.89 14.66
N HIS A 323 -10.59 -7.98 14.35
CA HIS A 323 -10.69 -8.51 13.00
C HIS A 323 -11.91 -9.42 12.88
N MET A 324 -12.36 -9.70 11.66
CA MET A 324 -13.58 -10.47 11.41
C MET A 324 -13.65 -11.83 12.14
N LEU A 325 -12.51 -12.47 12.43
CA LEU A 325 -12.46 -13.75 13.16
C LEU A 325 -12.47 -13.65 14.71
N TYR A 326 -12.46 -12.44 15.28
CA TYR A 326 -12.33 -12.19 16.73
C TYR A 326 -13.40 -11.19 17.18
N HIS A 327 -14.42 -11.66 17.92
CA HIS A 327 -15.63 -10.87 18.18
C HIS A 327 -16.02 -10.73 19.64
N ASP A 328 -15.68 -11.70 20.49
CA ASP A 328 -16.28 -11.90 21.82
C ASP A 328 -16.16 -10.72 22.79
N MET A 329 -15.40 -9.69 22.43
CA MET A 329 -15.01 -8.56 23.28
C MET A 329 -15.15 -7.18 22.59
N ALA A 330 -15.53 -7.14 21.32
CA ALA A 330 -15.62 -5.88 20.58
C ALA A 330 -16.82 -5.04 21.01
N ASP A 331 -17.97 -5.65 21.26
CA ASP A 331 -19.23 -4.93 21.47
C ASP A 331 -19.20 -4.09 22.77
N THR A 332 -18.69 -4.64 23.88
CA THR A 332 -18.56 -3.89 25.14
C THR A 332 -17.60 -2.70 24.98
N MET A 333 -16.42 -2.95 24.40
CA MET A 333 -15.40 -1.92 24.22
C MET A 333 -15.84 -0.85 23.23
N PHE A 334 -16.51 -1.23 22.14
CA PHE A 334 -16.99 -0.30 21.11
C PHE A 334 -18.21 0.48 21.59
N GLY A 335 -19.09 -0.14 22.39
CA GLY A 335 -20.19 0.55 23.06
C GLY A 335 -19.68 1.64 23.99
N LEU A 336 -18.75 1.30 24.88
CA LEU A 336 -18.10 2.26 25.78
C LEU A 336 -17.33 3.34 25.02
N ALA A 337 -16.57 2.98 23.98
CA ALA A 337 -15.86 3.95 23.15
C ALA A 337 -16.82 4.91 22.42
N THR A 338 -17.99 4.43 22.00
CA THR A 338 -19.03 5.27 21.40
C THR A 338 -19.62 6.22 22.43
N GLU A 339 -20.02 5.71 23.61
CA GLU A 339 -20.57 6.51 24.71
C GLU A 339 -19.63 7.63 25.14
N ARG A 340 -18.33 7.33 25.20
CA ARG A 340 -17.29 8.27 25.60
C ARG A 340 -16.70 9.08 24.44
N ASP A 341 -17.16 8.91 23.20
CA ASP A 341 -16.55 9.55 22.02
C ASP A 341 -15.02 9.36 21.99
N VAL A 342 -14.54 8.12 22.16
CA VAL A 342 -13.12 7.74 22.07
C VAL A 342 -12.85 7.17 20.68
N GLY A 343 -11.81 7.66 20.02
CA GLY A 343 -11.48 7.24 18.66
C GLY A 343 -10.90 5.83 18.62
N VAL A 344 -11.45 4.93 17.80
CA VAL A 344 -10.96 3.56 17.69
C VAL A 344 -10.03 3.40 16.47
N VAL A 345 -8.80 2.97 16.74
CA VAL A 345 -7.77 2.66 15.75
C VAL A 345 -7.58 1.14 15.70
N VAL A 346 -8.09 0.45 14.68
CA VAL A 346 -8.03 -1.02 14.67
C VAL A 346 -6.66 -1.51 14.22
N LYS A 347 -6.04 -2.42 14.99
CA LYS A 347 -4.83 -3.16 14.59
C LYS A 347 -5.12 -4.63 14.30
N GLN A 348 -4.25 -5.24 13.49
CA GLN A 348 -4.33 -6.64 13.07
C GLN A 348 -5.63 -7.02 12.32
N GLY A 349 -6.23 -6.08 11.59
CA GLY A 349 -7.49 -6.29 10.86
C GLY A 349 -7.53 -7.48 9.90
N LEU A 350 -6.37 -7.92 9.39
CA LEU A 350 -6.23 -9.08 8.51
C LEU A 350 -5.88 -10.39 9.23
N ALA A 351 -6.03 -10.45 10.56
CA ALA A 351 -5.74 -11.62 11.40
C ALA A 351 -4.34 -12.21 11.09
N ARG A 352 -3.31 -11.36 11.13
CA ARG A 352 -1.91 -11.71 10.78
C ARG A 352 -1.74 -12.33 9.39
N GLY A 353 -2.65 -11.99 8.46
CA GLY A 353 -2.64 -12.44 7.07
C GLY A 353 -3.55 -13.62 6.78
N LEU A 354 -4.24 -14.19 7.78
CA LEU A 354 -5.23 -15.26 7.54
C LEU A 354 -6.38 -14.79 6.65
N LEU A 355 -6.80 -13.52 6.80
CA LEU A 355 -7.87 -12.91 5.98
C LEU A 355 -7.35 -12.26 4.69
N SER A 356 -6.10 -12.52 4.28
CA SER A 356 -5.53 -11.89 3.09
C SER A 356 -5.90 -12.58 1.76
N GLY A 357 -6.56 -13.74 1.81
CA GLY A 357 -6.89 -14.55 0.62
C GLY A 357 -5.72 -15.36 0.05
N LYS A 358 -4.51 -15.24 0.62
CA LYS A 358 -3.29 -15.91 0.11
C LYS A 358 -3.15 -17.39 0.50
N TYR A 359 -3.90 -17.85 1.50
CA TYR A 359 -3.82 -19.22 2.02
C TYR A 359 -5.00 -20.03 1.50
N ALA A 360 -4.73 -21.23 0.98
CA ALA A 360 -5.75 -22.21 0.68
C ALA A 360 -6.31 -22.85 1.97
N ALA A 361 -7.50 -23.43 1.92
CA ALA A 361 -8.17 -24.04 3.07
C ALA A 361 -7.36 -25.17 3.75
N ASP A 362 -6.50 -25.85 2.98
CA ASP A 362 -5.63 -26.94 3.39
C ASP A 362 -4.17 -26.51 3.59
N HIS A 363 -3.88 -25.20 3.60
CA HIS A 363 -2.52 -24.69 3.71
C HIS A 363 -1.86 -25.13 5.02
N ALA A 364 -0.73 -25.85 4.89
CA ALA A 364 0.11 -26.23 6.01
C ALA A 364 1.13 -25.12 6.32
N PHE A 365 1.05 -24.54 7.52
CA PHE A 365 2.04 -23.57 7.98
C PHE A 365 3.37 -24.27 8.28
N THR A 366 4.42 -23.91 7.55
CA THR A 366 5.79 -24.38 7.76
C THR A 366 6.65 -23.19 8.20
N GLY A 367 6.93 -23.06 9.50
CA GLY A 367 7.75 -21.97 10.03
C GLY A 367 7.60 -21.72 11.54
N SER A 368 8.70 -21.35 12.19
CA SER A 368 8.83 -21.19 13.66
C SER A 368 7.85 -20.20 14.31
N GLY A 369 7.28 -19.26 13.56
CA GLY A 369 6.32 -18.28 14.07
C GLY A 369 4.88 -18.80 14.28
N TRP A 370 4.60 -20.05 13.89
CA TRP A 370 3.26 -20.64 13.88
C TRP A 370 3.21 -22.08 14.45
N HIS A 371 4.33 -22.57 14.99
CA HIS A 371 4.50 -23.95 15.46
C HIS A 371 4.31 -24.07 16.97
N GLU A 372 3.06 -24.02 17.40
CA GLU A 372 2.60 -24.80 18.55
C GLU A 372 1.64 -25.86 18.01
N GLN A 373 1.79 -27.14 18.38
CA GLN A 373 1.03 -28.24 17.77
C GLN A 373 -0.50 -28.09 17.92
N GLY A 374 -0.98 -27.36 18.95
CA GLY A 374 -2.38 -26.96 19.09
C GLY A 374 -2.82 -25.80 18.16
N ALA A 375 -1.89 -24.94 17.74
CA ALA A 375 -2.15 -23.83 16.85
C ALA A 375 -2.38 -24.29 15.40
N VAL A 376 -1.75 -25.38 14.96
CA VAL A 376 -1.89 -25.90 13.58
C VAL A 376 -3.32 -26.35 13.27
N VAL A 377 -3.93 -27.15 14.15
CA VAL A 377 -5.32 -27.60 13.99
C VAL A 377 -6.29 -26.41 14.05
N ALA A 378 -6.06 -25.47 14.98
CA ALA A 378 -6.83 -24.25 15.07
C ALA A 378 -6.74 -23.41 13.78
N HIS A 379 -5.54 -23.28 13.19
CA HIS A 379 -5.36 -22.55 11.93
C HIS A 379 -6.08 -23.23 10.76
N GLN A 380 -6.08 -24.55 10.67
CA GLN A 380 -6.77 -25.26 9.60
C GLN A 380 -8.29 -25.08 9.68
N ILE A 381 -8.87 -25.18 10.89
CA ILE A 381 -10.29 -24.89 11.12
C ILE A 381 -10.60 -23.42 10.77
N ILE A 382 -9.72 -22.49 11.14
CA ILE A 382 -9.86 -21.08 10.78
C ILE A 382 -9.81 -20.90 9.25
N LEU A 383 -8.87 -21.54 8.54
CA LEU A 383 -8.77 -21.42 7.09
C LEU A 383 -9.98 -22.02 6.37
N GLN A 384 -10.58 -23.09 6.89
CA GLN A 384 -11.86 -23.60 6.39
C GLN A 384 -13.01 -22.60 6.58
N LYS A 385 -13.03 -21.86 7.70
CA LYS A 385 -13.98 -20.76 7.90
C LYS A 385 -13.70 -19.60 6.95
N VAL A 386 -12.43 -19.24 6.76
CA VAL A 386 -12.00 -18.18 5.82
C VAL A 386 -12.40 -18.52 4.39
N GLU A 387 -12.28 -19.78 3.97
CA GLU A 387 -12.70 -20.21 2.64
C GLU A 387 -14.20 -19.97 2.41
N LYS A 388 -15.04 -20.21 3.43
CA LYS A 388 -16.48 -19.89 3.37
C LYS A 388 -16.74 -18.39 3.24
N LEU A 389 -15.82 -17.52 3.68
CA LEU A 389 -15.93 -16.06 3.56
C LEU A 389 -15.58 -15.53 2.16
N ARG A 390 -15.09 -16.37 1.23
CA ARG A 390 -14.79 -15.95 -0.15
C ARG A 390 -15.99 -15.45 -0.94
N PHE A 391 -17.23 -15.68 -0.47
CA PHE A 391 -18.40 -15.04 -1.07
C PHE A 391 -18.34 -13.50 -1.06
N LEU A 392 -17.51 -12.92 -0.19
CA LEU A 392 -17.25 -11.48 -0.15
C LEU A 392 -16.36 -11.00 -1.31
N GLU A 393 -15.69 -11.90 -2.04
CA GLU A 393 -14.89 -11.54 -3.21
C GLU A 393 -15.81 -11.23 -4.40
N ARG A 394 -15.48 -10.15 -5.12
CA ARG A 394 -16.15 -9.76 -6.37
C ARG A 394 -15.18 -9.00 -7.26
N ALA A 395 -15.58 -8.73 -8.51
CA ALA A 395 -14.79 -7.87 -9.39
C ALA A 395 -14.50 -6.53 -8.67
N GLY A 396 -13.21 -6.20 -8.50
CA GLY A 396 -12.77 -4.99 -7.81
C GLY A 396 -12.72 -5.05 -6.27
N ARG A 397 -13.03 -6.19 -5.62
CA ARG A 397 -12.88 -6.36 -4.17
C ARG A 397 -12.31 -7.74 -3.82
N SER A 398 -11.08 -7.74 -3.30
CA SER A 398 -10.42 -8.92 -2.72
C SER A 398 -10.97 -9.29 -1.33
N LEU A 399 -10.71 -10.51 -0.87
CA LEU A 399 -11.06 -10.91 0.51
C LEU A 399 -10.40 -10.02 1.56
N ALA A 400 -9.16 -9.58 1.31
CA ALA A 400 -8.45 -8.68 2.20
C ALA A 400 -9.17 -7.32 2.32
N GLN A 401 -9.61 -6.74 1.19
CA GLN A 401 -10.41 -5.52 1.19
C GLN A 401 -11.76 -5.72 1.89
N ALA A 402 -12.44 -6.83 1.64
CA ALA A 402 -13.69 -7.14 2.33
C ALA A 402 -13.50 -7.30 3.85
N ALA A 403 -12.39 -7.91 4.28
CA ALA A 403 -12.05 -8.05 5.70
C ALA A 403 -11.78 -6.69 6.36
N LEU A 404 -11.16 -5.74 5.66
CA LEU A 404 -10.99 -4.37 6.14
C LEU A 404 -12.33 -3.61 6.13
N GLN A 405 -13.14 -3.75 5.08
CA GLN A 405 -14.49 -3.17 4.99
C GLN A 405 -15.42 -3.65 6.10
N TYR A 406 -15.29 -4.90 6.54
CA TYR A 406 -16.01 -5.41 7.71
C TYR A 406 -15.72 -4.59 8.97
N LEU A 407 -14.47 -4.15 9.17
CA LEU A 407 -14.09 -3.32 10.31
C LEU A 407 -14.63 -1.90 10.15
N LEU A 408 -14.66 -1.39 8.91
CA LEU A 408 -15.25 -0.08 8.59
C LEU A 408 -16.78 -0.06 8.76
N SER A 409 -17.45 -1.21 8.75
CA SER A 409 -18.88 -1.32 9.08
C SER A 409 -19.22 -0.94 10.52
N TYR A 410 -18.23 -0.84 11.41
CA TYR A 410 -18.43 -0.37 12.78
C TYR A 410 -18.24 1.16 12.82
N PRO A 411 -19.30 1.96 13.12
CA PRO A 411 -19.21 3.42 13.07
C PRO A 411 -18.17 4.01 14.02
N VAL A 412 -17.91 3.36 15.16
CA VAL A 412 -16.91 3.78 16.15
C VAL A 412 -15.47 3.68 15.63
N VAL A 413 -15.22 2.85 14.60
CA VAL A 413 -13.89 2.68 14.01
C VAL A 413 -13.53 3.92 13.20
N SER A 414 -12.54 4.66 13.68
CA SER A 414 -12.02 5.86 13.02
C SER A 414 -11.06 5.51 11.89
N THR A 415 -10.14 4.57 12.12
CA THR A 415 -9.16 4.13 11.11
C THR A 415 -8.71 2.70 11.37
N ILE A 416 -8.28 2.00 10.33
CA ILE A 416 -7.60 0.70 10.42
C ILE A 416 -6.13 0.89 10.05
N ILE A 417 -5.21 0.50 10.93
CA ILE A 417 -3.78 0.59 10.64
C ILE A 417 -3.28 -0.68 9.96
N ALA A 418 -3.26 -0.65 8.62
CA ALA A 418 -2.90 -1.79 7.81
C ALA A 418 -1.40 -1.76 7.48
N GLY A 419 -0.69 -2.81 7.86
CA GLY A 419 0.73 -2.97 7.53
C GLY A 419 0.94 -3.37 6.06
N ALA A 420 1.99 -2.85 5.44
CA ALA A 420 2.39 -3.19 4.08
C ALA A 420 3.92 -3.32 3.98
N LYS A 421 4.37 -4.33 3.24
CA LYS A 421 5.80 -4.57 2.92
C LYS A 421 6.18 -4.11 1.52
N ARG A 422 5.19 -3.89 0.65
CA ARG A 422 5.33 -3.54 -0.76
C ARG A 422 4.17 -2.65 -1.19
N VAL A 423 4.38 -1.85 -2.23
CA VAL A 423 3.41 -0.85 -2.69
C VAL A 423 2.05 -1.45 -3.00
N GLU A 424 2.00 -2.64 -3.62
CA GLU A 424 0.72 -3.21 -4.02
C GLU A 424 -0.12 -3.65 -2.81
N GLN A 425 0.51 -3.97 -1.68
CA GLN A 425 -0.22 -4.22 -0.43
C GLN A 425 -0.80 -2.93 0.14
N LEU A 426 -0.07 -1.83 0.03
CA LEU A 426 -0.53 -0.52 0.46
C LEU A 426 -1.73 -0.06 -0.37
N GLU A 427 -1.65 -0.21 -1.69
CA GLU A 427 -2.73 0.09 -2.63
C GLU A 427 -3.97 -0.79 -2.39
N MET A 428 -3.77 -2.11 -2.22
CA MET A 428 -4.85 -3.03 -1.89
C MET A 428 -5.54 -2.63 -0.59
N ASN A 429 -4.76 -2.34 0.47
CA ASN A 429 -5.30 -1.90 1.75
C ASN A 429 -6.09 -0.59 1.59
N ALA A 430 -5.53 0.40 0.88
CA ALA A 430 -6.16 1.71 0.67
C ALA A 430 -7.48 1.59 -0.10
N GLY A 431 -7.53 0.70 -1.10
CA GLY A 431 -8.75 0.41 -1.87
C GLY A 431 -9.87 -0.26 -1.07
N ALA A 432 -9.66 -0.58 0.22
CA ALA A 432 -10.75 -0.98 1.10
C ALA A 432 -11.66 0.20 1.47
N SER A 433 -11.15 1.44 1.46
CA SER A 433 -11.95 2.63 1.78
C SER A 433 -13.06 2.81 0.75
N ASN A 434 -14.28 2.92 1.25
CA ASN A 434 -15.49 3.05 0.43
C ASN A 434 -16.60 3.85 1.11
N GLY A 435 -16.38 4.35 2.33
CA GLY A 435 -17.34 5.13 3.10
C GLY A 435 -18.57 4.35 3.64
N MET A 436 -18.71 3.06 3.31
CA MET A 436 -19.93 2.28 3.62
C MET A 436 -19.67 0.94 4.32
N GLY A 437 -18.45 0.40 4.25
CA GLY A 437 -18.13 -0.94 4.76
C GLY A 437 -18.79 -2.07 3.94
N LEU A 438 -19.09 -3.19 4.60
CA LEU A 438 -19.93 -4.27 4.07
C LEU A 438 -21.43 -3.95 4.19
N THR A 439 -22.23 -4.54 3.30
CA THR A 439 -23.69 -4.46 3.32
C THR A 439 -24.30 -5.27 4.47
N GLY A 440 -25.54 -4.97 4.86
CA GLY A 440 -26.25 -5.71 5.90
C GLY A 440 -26.40 -7.21 5.60
N GLU A 441 -26.67 -7.58 4.34
CA GLU A 441 -26.75 -8.98 3.91
C GLU A 441 -25.39 -9.70 4.05
N GLU A 442 -24.30 -9.03 3.65
CA GLU A 442 -22.95 -9.57 3.81
C GLU A 442 -22.59 -9.76 5.28
N LEU A 443 -22.88 -8.76 6.13
CA LEU A 443 -22.63 -8.84 7.56
C LEU A 443 -23.40 -10.00 8.20
N GLU A 444 -24.67 -10.18 7.85
CA GLU A 444 -25.48 -11.27 8.38
C GLU A 444 -24.96 -12.64 7.94
N ARG A 445 -24.58 -12.78 6.66
CA ARG A 445 -23.98 -14.02 6.16
C ARG A 445 -22.61 -14.31 6.82
N VAL A 446 -21.80 -13.28 7.09
CA VAL A 446 -20.55 -13.44 7.86
C VAL A 446 -20.87 -13.96 9.27
N LYS A 447 -21.88 -13.42 9.95
CA LYS A 447 -22.31 -13.90 11.27
C LYS A 447 -22.70 -15.37 11.24
N THR A 448 -23.54 -15.78 10.28
CA THR A 448 -23.95 -17.18 10.14
C THR A 448 -22.76 -18.11 9.91
N ILE A 449 -21.85 -17.76 8.99
CA ILE A 449 -20.66 -18.57 8.68
C ILE A 449 -19.75 -18.75 9.90
N LEU A 450 -19.62 -17.69 10.69
CA LEU A 450 -18.78 -17.69 11.88
C LEU A 450 -19.48 -18.29 13.11
N GLY A 451 -20.76 -18.67 12.99
CA GLY A 451 -21.55 -19.35 14.01
C GLY A 451 -22.07 -18.43 15.10
N ARG A 452 -22.67 -17.29 14.72
CA ARG A 452 -23.00 -16.17 15.62
C ARG A 452 -24.51 -15.87 15.77
N ASP A 453 -25.37 -16.88 15.74
CA ASP A 453 -26.81 -16.66 15.95
C ASP A 453 -27.05 -15.99 17.32
N GLY A 454 -27.54 -14.74 17.34
CA GLY A 454 -28.02 -14.07 18.56
C GLY A 454 -27.39 -12.74 19.00
N VAL A 455 -26.48 -12.10 18.25
CA VAL A 455 -25.96 -10.76 18.60
C VAL A 455 -26.57 -9.68 17.69
N GLN A 456 -27.38 -8.80 18.28
CA GLN A 456 -27.98 -7.65 17.61
C GLN A 456 -26.88 -6.68 17.13
N THR A 457 -26.79 -6.47 15.83
CA THR A 457 -26.11 -5.31 15.25
C THR A 457 -27.07 -4.12 15.34
N TRP A 458 -26.67 -3.07 16.05
CA TRP A 458 -27.36 -1.78 16.13
C TRP A 458 -27.16 -0.96 14.86
#